data_AF-A0A7X9J0K9-F1
#
_entry.id   AF-A0A7X9J0K9-F1
#
_cell.length_a   1.000
_cell.length_b   1.000
_cell.length_c   1.000
_cell.angle_alpha   90.00
_cell.angle_beta   90.00
_cell.angle_gamma   90.00
#
_symmetry.space_group_name_H-M   'P 1'
#
loop_
_entity.id
_entity.type
_entity.pdbx_description
1 polymer ?
#
loop_
_entity_poly.entity_id
_entity_poly.type
_entity_poly.pdbx_seq_one_letter_code
_entity_poly.pdbx_strand_id
1 'polypeptide(L)'
;MTPSGSAGGRAEGASRRRQAVALFVGALAAALVVSPPAALGDEAGQGEDERDRQEGESRTGRVGGPDDCVRGTADSSYEEKLRAWRTPRDLRPHRWVRGFREVTFRNIHTNRSAKLRLFGDDGELTAEAKAEIRRIWSDSVAGDGREIKDRLIKILYFVAVKFNAEEIVIISGFRDDRNESVTSPHWQGRAADIIVPGTSSRRVWEYVQTYGKVGVGRYPVSGFVHVDVRNASFFWEDVSGPGQPSCYYQVDRDLARRYDEEYDPHHDDPRRLRAYHDWQEQRAKQRRRAD
;
A
#
# COMPACT_ATOMS: atom_id res chain seq x y z
N MET A 1 46.90 -9.68 60.31
CA MET A 1 45.98 -8.77 61.02
C MET A 1 44.56 -9.09 60.60
N THR A 2 43.78 -9.73 61.47
CA THR A 2 42.30 -9.61 61.58
C THR A 2 42.00 -8.44 62.54
N PRO A 3 40.78 -7.88 62.73
CA PRO A 3 39.39 -8.42 62.64
C PRO A 3 38.65 -7.99 61.35
N SER A 4 37.39 -8.38 61.00
CA SER A 4 36.18 -8.94 61.67
C SER A 4 35.09 -7.91 62.06
N GLY A 5 33.81 -8.26 61.81
CA GLY A 5 32.58 -7.45 62.01
C GLY A 5 31.88 -7.13 60.67
N SER A 6 30.65 -7.57 60.31
CA SER A 6 29.35 -7.71 61.02
C SER A 6 28.60 -6.37 61.18
N ALA A 7 27.31 -6.20 60.85
CA ALA A 7 26.33 -6.99 60.06
C ALA A 7 25.11 -6.11 59.74
N GLY A 8 24.13 -6.60 58.96
CA GLY A 8 22.81 -5.98 58.86
C GLY A 8 22.05 -6.30 57.57
N GLY A 9 20.86 -6.90 57.68
CA GLY A 9 20.00 -7.17 56.52
C GLY A 9 18.51 -7.23 56.88
N ARG A 10 17.67 -6.81 55.92
CA ARG A 10 16.23 -7.08 55.74
C ARG A 10 15.97 -6.83 54.24
N ALA A 11 15.47 -7.75 53.42
CA ALA A 11 14.25 -8.58 53.52
C ALA A 11 12.95 -7.78 53.28
N GLU A 12 12.34 -8.08 52.12
CA GLU A 12 10.88 -8.23 51.88
C GLU A 12 9.97 -7.00 52.10
N GLY A 13 8.77 -6.91 51.50
CA GLY A 13 8.09 -7.85 50.59
C GLY A 13 6.81 -7.21 50.00
N ALA A 14 6.10 -7.96 49.16
CA ALA A 14 4.93 -7.46 48.42
C ALA A 14 3.70 -7.13 49.31
N SER A 15 2.81 -6.24 48.86
CA SER A 15 1.44 -6.60 48.44
C SER A 15 0.53 -5.38 48.18
N ARG A 16 -0.57 -5.60 47.45
CA ARG A 16 -1.65 -4.62 47.22
C ARG A 16 -2.67 -4.64 48.37
N ARG A 17 -3.28 -3.50 48.69
CA ARG A 17 -4.67 -3.47 49.21
C ARG A 17 -5.52 -2.41 48.51
N ARG A 18 -6.77 -2.77 48.26
CA ARG A 18 -7.86 -1.85 47.88
C ARG A 18 -8.47 -1.28 49.15
N GLN A 19 -9.01 -0.07 49.08
CA GLN A 19 -10.20 0.31 49.85
C GLN A 19 -11.18 1.02 48.93
N ALA A 20 -12.47 0.91 49.25
CA ALA A 20 -13.56 1.59 48.58
C ALA A 20 -14.47 2.19 49.65
N VAL A 21 -15.08 3.34 49.33
CA VAL A 21 -16.16 3.97 50.10
C VAL A 21 -17.23 4.38 49.09
N ALA A 22 -18.50 4.29 49.47
CA ALA A 22 -19.66 4.50 48.61
C ALA A 22 -20.85 5.04 49.41
N LEU A 23 -21.97 5.36 48.72
CA LEU A 23 -23.28 5.78 49.26
C LEU A 23 -23.28 7.24 49.80
N PHE A 24 -24.39 8.00 49.91
CA PHE A 24 -25.82 7.88 49.50
C PHE A 24 -26.42 9.33 49.53
N VAL A 25 -27.59 9.73 49.01
CA VAL A 25 -28.75 9.18 48.24
C VAL A 25 -29.19 10.27 47.24
N GLY A 26 -29.88 9.95 46.14
CA GLY A 26 -30.63 10.95 45.36
C GLY A 26 -31.48 10.35 44.22
N ALA A 27 -32.80 10.26 44.42
CA ALA A 27 -33.72 9.65 43.44
C ALA A 27 -34.79 10.64 42.96
N LEU A 28 -35.07 10.62 41.66
CA LEU A 28 -36.32 11.13 41.08
C LEU A 28 -36.71 10.22 39.90
N ALA A 29 -37.98 9.87 39.78
CA ALA A 29 -38.48 9.00 38.72
C ALA A 29 -39.19 9.81 37.63
N ALA A 30 -38.89 9.53 36.36
CA ALA A 30 -39.64 9.98 35.21
C ALA A 30 -39.77 8.82 34.22
N ALA A 31 -40.99 8.41 33.89
CA ALA A 31 -41.23 7.39 32.88
C ALA A 31 -41.15 8.03 31.49
N LEU A 32 -40.27 7.53 30.63
CA LEU A 32 -40.20 7.88 29.22
C LEU A 32 -40.51 6.65 28.37
N VAL A 33 -41.36 6.85 27.36
CA VAL A 33 -41.80 5.79 26.45
C VAL A 33 -40.63 5.37 25.56
N VAL A 34 -40.29 4.08 25.58
CA VAL A 34 -39.32 3.50 24.66
C VAL A 34 -39.99 3.31 23.30
N SER A 35 -39.86 4.31 22.43
CA SER A 35 -40.04 4.11 20.99
C SER A 35 -38.90 3.22 20.46
N PRO A 36 -39.17 2.26 19.57
CA PRO A 36 -38.10 1.55 18.86
C PRO A 36 -37.33 2.56 17.98
N PRO A 37 -36.01 2.38 17.78
CA PRO A 37 -35.27 3.19 16.82
C PRO A 37 -35.84 2.96 15.43
N ALA A 38 -36.12 4.04 14.71
CA ALA A 38 -36.48 3.96 13.30
C ALA A 38 -35.33 3.33 12.50
N ALA A 39 -35.66 2.57 11.45
CA ALA A 39 -34.66 2.00 10.57
C ALA A 39 -33.87 3.13 9.89
N LEU A 40 -32.57 3.21 10.17
CA LEU A 40 -31.64 4.02 9.41
C LEU A 40 -31.50 3.37 8.02
N GLY A 41 -31.93 4.08 6.98
CA GLY A 41 -31.73 3.66 5.59
C GLY A 41 -30.28 3.83 5.13
N ASP A 42 -29.94 3.16 4.03
CA ASP A 42 -28.59 3.14 3.44
C ASP A 42 -28.18 4.48 2.79
N GLU A 43 -27.87 5.48 3.61
CA GLU A 43 -27.25 6.75 3.19
C GLU A 43 -25.71 6.66 3.11
N ALA A 44 -25.13 5.45 3.20
CA ALA A 44 -23.68 5.24 3.20
C ALA A 44 -23.01 5.52 1.84
N GLY A 45 -23.71 5.29 0.73
CA GLY A 45 -23.11 5.27 -0.61
C GLY A 45 -22.76 6.62 -1.24
N GLN A 46 -23.44 7.70 -0.86
CA GLN A 46 -23.27 9.01 -1.53
C GLN A 46 -22.05 9.78 -1.02
N GLY A 47 -21.79 9.73 0.29
CA GLY A 47 -20.72 10.53 0.91
C GLY A 47 -19.30 10.06 0.58
N GLU A 48 -19.08 8.79 0.23
CA GLU A 48 -17.77 8.30 -0.22
C GLU A 48 -17.48 8.73 -1.67
N ASP A 49 -18.48 8.61 -2.54
CA ASP A 49 -18.39 8.89 -3.97
C ASP A 49 -18.14 10.38 -4.28
N GLU A 50 -18.56 11.31 -3.42
CA GLU A 50 -18.13 12.72 -3.49
C GLU A 50 -16.72 12.99 -2.94
N ARG A 51 -16.24 12.20 -1.96
CA ARG A 51 -14.89 12.35 -1.40
C ARG A 51 -13.83 11.87 -2.38
N ASP A 52 -13.98 10.67 -2.97
CA ASP A 52 -13.03 10.17 -3.98
C ASP A 52 -12.95 11.09 -5.22
N ARG A 53 -14.04 11.79 -5.59
CA ARG A 53 -14.02 12.82 -6.64
C ARG A 53 -13.12 14.01 -6.30
N GLN A 54 -12.98 14.36 -5.02
CA GLN A 54 -12.09 15.43 -4.54
C GLN A 54 -10.67 14.94 -4.24
N GLU A 55 -10.44 13.65 -4.01
CA GLU A 55 -9.09 13.10 -3.71
C GLU A 55 -8.17 13.00 -4.94
N GLY A 56 -8.66 13.36 -6.14
CA GLY A 56 -7.81 13.76 -7.28
C GLY A 56 -7.30 15.21 -7.24
N GLU A 57 -7.77 16.02 -6.27
CA GLU A 57 -7.51 17.46 -6.19
C GLU A 57 -6.55 17.86 -5.06
N SER A 58 -5.32 17.31 -5.09
CA SER A 58 -4.20 17.96 -4.40
C SER A 58 -3.91 19.31 -5.06
N ARG A 59 -4.65 20.36 -4.70
CA ARG A 59 -4.62 21.68 -5.37
C ARG A 59 -3.23 22.33 -5.36
N THR A 60 -2.35 21.93 -4.46
CA THR A 60 -0.94 22.38 -4.41
C THR A 60 -0.13 21.78 -5.56
N GLY A 61 0.38 22.63 -6.45
CA GLY A 61 1.23 22.20 -7.59
C GLY A 61 0.46 21.77 -8.84
N ARG A 62 -0.88 21.73 -8.81
CA ARG A 62 -1.69 21.45 -10.00
C ARG A 62 -1.74 22.66 -10.93
N VAL A 63 -1.41 22.45 -12.20
CA VAL A 63 -1.53 23.45 -13.28
C VAL A 63 -2.57 23.04 -14.33
N GLY A 64 -2.80 23.90 -15.34
CA GLY A 64 -3.78 23.67 -16.40
C GLY A 64 -3.30 22.68 -17.47
N GLY A 65 -2.02 22.79 -17.87
CA GLY A 65 -1.40 21.92 -18.86
C GLY A 65 0.14 21.86 -18.75
N PRO A 66 0.82 21.12 -19.65
CA PRO A 66 2.27 20.97 -19.61
C PRO A 66 3.03 22.29 -19.79
N ASP A 67 2.48 23.22 -20.57
CA ASP A 67 3.10 24.51 -20.88
C ASP A 67 3.14 25.47 -19.67
N ASP A 68 2.32 25.23 -18.64
CA ASP A 68 2.34 25.98 -17.38
C ASP A 68 3.49 25.53 -16.45
N CYS A 69 4.17 24.41 -16.74
CA CYS A 69 5.20 23.85 -15.88
C CYS A 69 6.63 24.04 -16.41
N VAL A 70 7.46 24.71 -15.60
CA VAL A 70 8.92 24.62 -15.75
C VAL A 70 9.37 23.23 -15.27
N ARG A 71 9.96 22.44 -16.17
CA ARG A 71 10.50 21.12 -15.83
C ARG A 71 11.65 21.24 -14.84
N GLY A 72 11.56 20.50 -13.74
CA GLY A 72 12.55 20.43 -12.68
C GLY A 72 13.81 19.63 -13.04
N THR A 73 14.73 19.56 -12.08
CA THR A 73 16.06 18.98 -12.26
C THR A 73 16.42 18.00 -11.13
N ALA A 74 17.27 17.03 -11.43
CA ALA A 74 17.90 16.15 -10.44
C ALA A 74 19.41 16.40 -10.41
N ASP A 75 20.02 16.36 -9.23
CA ASP A 75 21.48 16.46 -9.09
C ASP A 75 22.19 15.13 -9.45
N SER A 76 23.51 15.18 -9.60
CA SER A 76 24.32 14.02 -10.00
C SER A 76 24.31 12.87 -8.99
N SER A 77 24.15 13.15 -7.69
CA SER A 77 24.03 12.15 -6.63
C SER A 77 22.64 11.51 -6.62
N TYR A 78 21.59 12.27 -6.91
CA TYR A 78 20.26 11.70 -7.14
C TYR A 78 20.23 10.81 -8.38
N GLU A 79 20.79 11.28 -9.49
CA GLU A 79 20.88 10.51 -10.73
C GLU A 79 21.69 9.21 -10.56
N GLU A 80 22.73 9.19 -9.71
CA GLU A 80 23.44 7.97 -9.35
C GLU A 80 22.57 6.99 -8.54
N LYS A 81 21.86 7.48 -7.53
CA LYS A 81 20.90 6.68 -6.75
C LYS A 81 19.79 6.12 -7.65
N LEU A 82 19.25 6.94 -8.56
CA LEU A 82 18.22 6.57 -9.52
C LEU A 82 18.69 5.49 -10.49
N ARG A 83 19.94 5.55 -10.98
CA ARG A 83 20.58 4.44 -11.72
C ARG A 83 20.66 3.18 -10.86
N ALA A 84 21.15 3.27 -9.63
CA ALA A 84 21.28 2.13 -8.72
C ALA A 84 19.94 1.51 -8.30
N TRP A 85 18.83 2.26 -8.30
CA TRP A 85 17.47 1.75 -8.06
C TRP A 85 16.83 1.14 -9.31
N ARG A 86 17.21 1.59 -10.51
CA ARG A 86 16.71 1.07 -11.80
C ARG A 86 17.48 -0.16 -12.30
N THR A 87 18.66 -0.45 -11.79
CA THR A 87 19.43 -1.67 -12.14
C THR A 87 18.87 -2.91 -11.42
N PRO A 88 18.47 -3.98 -12.14
CA PRO A 88 18.05 -5.23 -11.51
C PRO A 88 19.17 -5.85 -10.65
N ARG A 89 18.84 -6.22 -9.41
CA ARG A 89 19.77 -6.83 -8.44
C ARG A 89 19.89 -8.36 -8.56
N ASP A 90 18.92 -8.99 -9.20
CA ASP A 90 18.83 -10.43 -9.42
C ASP A 90 18.34 -10.65 -10.85
N LEU A 91 19.08 -11.46 -11.61
CA LEU A 91 18.82 -11.79 -13.02
C LEU A 91 18.44 -13.27 -13.20
N ARG A 92 18.23 -14.01 -12.09
CA ARG A 92 17.83 -15.43 -12.14
C ARG A 92 16.40 -15.56 -12.66
N PRO A 93 16.05 -16.68 -13.32
CA PRO A 93 14.67 -16.97 -13.70
C PRO A 93 13.74 -16.95 -12.48
N HIS A 94 12.60 -16.26 -12.61
CA HIS A 94 11.63 -16.16 -11.52
C HIS A 94 11.10 -17.52 -11.08
N ARG A 95 11.00 -17.73 -9.78
CA ARG A 95 10.41 -18.93 -9.22
C ARG A 95 8.88 -18.85 -9.27
N TRP A 96 8.26 -19.81 -9.95
CA TRP A 96 6.82 -20.03 -9.92
C TRP A 96 6.50 -21.17 -8.94
N VAL A 97 5.59 -20.91 -7.99
CA VAL A 97 5.17 -21.83 -6.94
C VAL A 97 3.65 -21.92 -6.95
N ARG A 98 3.10 -23.11 -7.24
CA ARG A 98 1.65 -23.36 -7.33
C ARG A 98 0.93 -22.38 -8.29
N GLY A 99 1.58 -22.06 -9.41
CA GLY A 99 1.05 -21.17 -10.44
C GLY A 99 1.18 -19.68 -10.19
N PHE A 100 1.63 -19.25 -9.01
CA PHE A 100 1.93 -17.86 -8.68
C PHE A 100 3.44 -17.63 -8.65
N ARG A 101 3.87 -16.41 -8.97
CA ARG A 101 5.29 -16.05 -8.98
C ARG A 101 5.73 -15.54 -7.62
N GLU A 102 6.98 -15.78 -7.25
CA GLU A 102 7.63 -15.01 -6.20
C GLU A 102 7.93 -13.58 -6.71
N VAL A 103 7.89 -12.60 -5.79
CA VAL A 103 8.23 -11.19 -6.04
C VAL A 103 8.99 -10.65 -4.83
N THR A 104 10.09 -9.93 -5.09
CA THR A 104 10.81 -9.20 -4.04
C THR A 104 10.24 -7.80 -3.90
N PHE A 105 9.98 -7.35 -2.68
CA PHE A 105 9.74 -5.93 -2.40
C PHE A 105 10.95 -5.36 -1.63
N ARG A 106 11.33 -4.11 -1.89
CA ARG A 106 12.40 -3.42 -1.17
C ARG A 106 12.11 -1.94 -0.99
N ASN A 107 12.08 -1.47 0.26
CA ASN A 107 11.96 -0.06 0.62
C ASN A 107 13.35 0.59 0.66
N ILE A 108 13.54 1.71 -0.06
CA ILE A 108 14.85 2.38 -0.18
C ILE A 108 15.28 3.15 1.08
N HIS A 109 14.33 3.62 1.90
CA HIS A 109 14.62 4.44 3.07
C HIS A 109 14.86 3.58 4.32
N THR A 110 14.08 2.51 4.48
CA THR A 110 14.18 1.62 5.65
C THR A 110 15.05 0.39 5.40
N ASN A 111 15.52 0.19 4.15
CA ASN A 111 16.25 -1.00 3.67
C ASN A 111 15.55 -2.35 3.91
N ARG A 112 14.27 -2.33 4.34
CA ARG A 112 13.45 -3.52 4.53
C ARG A 112 13.17 -4.16 3.18
N SER A 113 13.39 -5.48 3.09
CA SER A 113 13.16 -6.25 1.88
C SER A 113 12.87 -7.72 2.20
N ALA A 114 12.04 -8.36 1.39
CA ALA A 114 11.82 -9.80 1.39
C ALA A 114 11.34 -10.28 0.02
N LYS A 115 11.64 -11.55 -0.32
CA LYS A 115 11.08 -12.27 -1.46
C LYS A 115 9.87 -13.07 -1.01
N LEU A 116 8.70 -12.80 -1.60
CA LEU A 116 7.40 -13.27 -1.11
C LEU A 116 6.67 -14.09 -2.17
N ARG A 117 6.06 -15.20 -1.75
CA ARG A 117 4.92 -15.81 -2.44
C ARG A 117 3.66 -15.18 -1.86
N LEU A 118 2.97 -14.35 -2.63
CA LEU A 118 1.87 -13.53 -2.12
C LEU A 118 0.57 -14.30 -1.89
N PHE A 119 0.30 -15.33 -2.70
CA PHE A 119 -1.02 -15.96 -2.79
C PHE A 119 -1.05 -17.39 -2.26
N GLY A 120 -2.18 -17.76 -1.63
CA GLY A 120 -2.56 -19.12 -1.31
C GLY A 120 -2.94 -19.95 -2.54
N ASP A 121 -3.27 -21.23 -2.33
CA ASP A 121 -3.73 -22.14 -3.40
C ASP A 121 -5.12 -21.77 -3.96
N ASP A 122 -5.82 -20.90 -3.22
CA ASP A 122 -7.09 -20.25 -3.51
C ASP A 122 -6.92 -18.96 -4.33
N GLY A 123 -5.71 -18.40 -4.46
CA GLY A 123 -5.44 -17.12 -5.11
C GLY A 123 -5.62 -15.88 -4.23
N GLU A 124 -5.93 -16.01 -2.94
CA GLU A 124 -6.02 -14.87 -2.03
C GLU A 124 -4.70 -14.57 -1.31
N LEU A 125 -4.53 -13.34 -0.84
CA LEU A 125 -3.30 -12.91 -0.17
C LEU A 125 -3.16 -13.60 1.19
N THR A 126 -2.00 -14.20 1.46
CA THR A 126 -1.76 -14.85 2.76
C THR A 126 -1.54 -13.81 3.87
N ALA A 127 -1.90 -14.14 5.10
CA ALA A 127 -1.73 -13.25 6.24
C ALA A 127 -0.26 -12.86 6.47
N GLU A 128 0.66 -13.80 6.23
CA GLU A 128 2.11 -13.57 6.29
C GLU A 128 2.57 -12.61 5.20
N ALA A 129 2.05 -12.74 3.98
CA ALA A 129 2.36 -11.84 2.87
C ALA A 129 1.84 -10.42 3.14
N LYS A 130 0.62 -10.26 3.69
CA LYS A 130 0.06 -8.95 4.09
C LYS A 130 0.87 -8.31 5.21
N ALA A 131 1.19 -9.07 6.26
CA ALA A 131 1.98 -8.59 7.40
C ALA A 131 3.40 -8.16 6.97
N GLU A 132 4.07 -8.94 6.13
CA GLU A 132 5.43 -8.65 5.67
C GLU A 132 5.47 -7.51 4.64
N ILE A 133 4.44 -7.37 3.77
CA ILE A 133 4.27 -6.19 2.92
C ILE A 133 4.10 -4.94 3.77
N ARG A 134 3.20 -4.94 4.77
CA ARG A 134 3.06 -3.82 5.71
C ARG A 134 4.39 -3.52 6.42
N ARG A 135 5.10 -4.55 6.88
CA ARG A 135 6.42 -4.40 7.50
C ARG A 135 7.43 -3.73 6.57
N ILE A 136 7.43 -4.01 5.26
CA ILE A 136 8.38 -3.42 4.30
C ILE A 136 7.95 -2.02 3.85
N TRP A 137 6.68 -1.82 3.53
CA TRP A 137 6.19 -0.63 2.84
C TRP A 137 5.95 0.56 3.80
N SER A 138 5.79 0.33 5.10
CA SER A 138 5.72 1.42 6.09
C SER A 138 7.02 2.23 6.15
N ASP A 139 6.89 3.49 6.56
CA ASP A 139 7.97 4.29 7.16
C ASP A 139 8.25 3.85 8.61
N SER A 140 7.20 3.66 9.41
CA SER A 140 7.25 3.30 10.82
C SER A 140 7.49 1.81 11.10
N VAL A 141 7.63 1.47 12.39
CA VAL A 141 7.54 0.09 12.93
C VAL A 141 6.37 -0.05 13.91
N ALA A 142 6.02 1.03 14.63
CA ALA A 142 4.77 1.10 15.36
C ALA A 142 3.60 1.11 14.36
N GLY A 143 2.69 0.14 14.49
CA GLY A 143 1.49 0.07 13.66
C GLY A 143 0.27 0.60 14.40
N ASP A 144 -0.38 1.60 13.81
CA ASP A 144 -1.68 2.14 14.22
C ASP A 144 -2.84 1.11 14.13
N GLY A 145 -2.81 0.24 13.12
CA GLY A 145 -3.86 -0.74 12.82
C GLY A 145 -4.35 -0.75 11.36
N ARG A 146 -4.17 0.33 10.57
CA ARG A 146 -4.54 0.40 9.14
C ARG A 146 -3.83 -0.69 8.33
N GLU A 147 -4.54 -1.32 7.39
CA GLU A 147 -3.94 -2.27 6.43
C GLU A 147 -3.54 -1.58 5.11
N ILE A 148 -2.59 -2.17 4.39
CA ILE A 148 -2.32 -1.83 2.99
C ILE A 148 -3.37 -2.55 2.13
N LYS A 149 -4.02 -1.82 1.21
CA LYS A 149 -5.15 -2.36 0.43
C LYS A 149 -4.71 -3.52 -0.47
N ASP A 150 -5.32 -4.68 -0.28
CA ASP A 150 -5.06 -5.93 -1.02
C ASP A 150 -5.06 -5.76 -2.54
N ARG A 151 -5.91 -4.87 -3.07
CA ARG A 151 -5.99 -4.55 -4.50
C ARG A 151 -4.71 -3.88 -5.03
N LEU A 152 -4.10 -2.96 -4.28
CA LEU A 152 -2.81 -2.34 -4.65
C LEU A 152 -1.71 -3.41 -4.70
N ILE A 153 -1.69 -4.33 -3.73
CA ILE A 153 -0.75 -5.46 -3.69
C ILE A 153 -0.93 -6.35 -4.94
N LYS A 154 -2.16 -6.68 -5.31
CA LYS A 154 -2.49 -7.44 -6.52
C LYS A 154 -2.05 -6.71 -7.80
N ILE A 155 -2.25 -5.40 -7.91
CA ILE A 155 -1.77 -4.58 -9.04
C ILE A 155 -0.24 -4.58 -9.12
N LEU A 156 0.48 -4.32 -8.01
CA LEU A 156 1.95 -4.29 -8.04
C LEU A 156 2.57 -5.67 -8.36
N TYR A 157 1.91 -6.76 -7.95
CA TYR A 157 2.26 -8.10 -8.40
C TYR A 157 2.11 -8.27 -9.92
N PHE A 158 0.99 -7.82 -10.50
CA PHE A 158 0.81 -7.86 -11.96
C PHE A 158 1.82 -6.98 -12.70
N VAL A 159 2.20 -5.81 -12.17
CA VAL A 159 3.31 -4.98 -12.70
C VAL A 159 4.62 -5.79 -12.73
N ALA A 160 4.96 -6.47 -11.63
CA ALA A 160 6.16 -7.30 -11.54
C ALA A 160 6.13 -8.47 -12.55
N VAL A 161 4.96 -9.11 -12.73
CA VAL A 161 4.75 -10.19 -13.71
C VAL A 161 4.86 -9.68 -15.15
N LYS A 162 4.15 -8.59 -15.49
CA LYS A 162 4.10 -7.97 -16.83
C LYS A 162 5.49 -7.61 -17.37
N PHE A 163 6.36 -7.08 -16.51
CA PHE A 163 7.68 -6.61 -16.90
C PHE A 163 8.81 -7.60 -16.63
N ASN A 164 8.49 -8.82 -16.18
CA ASN A 164 9.49 -9.84 -15.83
C ASN A 164 10.56 -9.28 -14.85
N ALA A 165 10.09 -8.51 -13.87
CA ALA A 165 10.92 -7.84 -12.86
C ALA A 165 10.90 -8.63 -11.55
N GLU A 166 12.07 -9.02 -11.04
CA GLU A 166 12.21 -9.82 -9.81
C GLU A 166 11.96 -9.01 -8.54
N GLU A 167 12.13 -7.68 -8.61
CA GLU A 167 11.98 -6.74 -7.52
C GLU A 167 11.04 -5.59 -7.90
N ILE A 168 10.19 -5.16 -6.95
CA ILE A 168 9.53 -3.86 -6.96
C ILE A 168 10.18 -3.00 -5.88
N VAL A 169 10.75 -1.87 -6.29
CA VAL A 169 11.45 -0.94 -5.40
C VAL A 169 10.45 0.09 -4.91
N ILE A 170 10.15 0.04 -3.62
CA ILE A 170 9.27 1.00 -2.93
C ILE A 170 10.10 2.24 -2.58
N ILE A 171 9.72 3.37 -3.18
CA ILE A 171 10.21 4.70 -2.84
C ILE A 171 9.44 5.22 -1.62
N SER A 172 8.11 5.14 -1.66
CA SER A 172 7.22 5.43 -0.53
C SER A 172 6.05 4.45 -0.54
N GLY A 173 5.51 4.13 0.63
CA GLY A 173 4.44 3.15 0.77
C GLY A 173 3.39 3.64 1.77
N PHE A 174 3.19 2.90 2.86
CA PHE A 174 2.36 3.36 3.96
C PHE A 174 3.12 4.43 4.77
N ARG A 175 2.43 5.51 5.13
CA ARG A 175 2.96 6.57 6.00
C ARG A 175 2.16 6.65 7.29
N ASP A 176 2.84 6.58 8.44
CA ASP A 176 2.22 6.71 9.76
C ASP A 176 2.66 7.97 10.51
N ASP A 177 3.29 8.92 9.82
CA ASP A 177 3.49 10.26 10.36
C ASP A 177 2.12 10.93 10.64
N ARG A 178 2.00 11.55 11.80
CA ARG A 178 0.83 12.32 12.24
C ARG A 178 0.69 13.66 11.52
N ASN A 179 1.74 14.09 10.80
CA ASN A 179 1.74 15.30 9.98
C ASN A 179 1.31 15.05 8.52
N GLU A 180 1.24 13.79 8.08
CA GLU A 180 0.71 13.43 6.76
C GLU A 180 -0.82 13.62 6.75
N SER A 181 -1.40 14.02 5.61
CA SER A 181 -2.85 14.28 5.56
C SER A 181 -3.65 12.98 5.74
N VAL A 182 -4.76 13.04 6.47
CA VAL A 182 -5.72 11.91 6.57
C VAL A 182 -6.41 11.60 5.24
N THR A 183 -6.37 12.53 4.28
CA THR A 183 -6.80 12.33 2.87
C THR A 183 -5.68 11.77 1.98
N SER A 184 -4.46 11.60 2.49
CA SER A 184 -3.31 11.13 1.71
C SER A 184 -3.44 9.64 1.39
N PRO A 185 -3.43 9.23 0.11
CA PRO A 185 -3.49 7.82 -0.27
C PRO A 185 -2.42 6.94 0.39
N HIS A 186 -1.25 7.50 0.73
CA HIS A 186 -0.19 6.81 1.49
C HIS A 186 -0.57 6.56 2.96
N TRP A 187 -1.17 7.56 3.63
CA TRP A 187 -1.66 7.42 5.00
C TRP A 187 -2.83 6.44 5.10
N GLN A 188 -3.71 6.46 4.10
CA GLN A 188 -4.85 5.56 3.94
C GLN A 188 -4.45 4.12 3.52
N GLY A 189 -3.15 3.85 3.31
CA GLY A 189 -2.63 2.53 2.92
C GLY A 189 -3.04 2.07 1.51
N ARG A 190 -3.46 2.99 0.65
CA ARG A 190 -3.96 2.69 -0.70
C ARG A 190 -3.04 3.13 -1.84
N ALA A 191 -1.85 3.66 -1.54
CA ALA A 191 -0.84 4.09 -2.51
C ALA A 191 0.59 3.56 -2.25
N ALA A 192 1.40 3.53 -3.32
CA ALA A 192 2.84 3.33 -3.28
C ALA A 192 3.55 4.08 -4.43
N ASP A 193 4.68 4.71 -4.14
CA ASP A 193 5.61 5.26 -5.12
C ASP A 193 6.65 4.19 -5.46
N ILE A 194 6.80 3.83 -6.74
CA ILE A 194 7.57 2.65 -7.16
C ILE A 194 8.59 2.91 -8.28
N ILE A 195 9.66 2.12 -8.27
CA ILE A 195 10.53 1.86 -9.42
C ILE A 195 10.52 0.36 -9.72
N VAL A 196 10.46 0.03 -11.02
CA VAL A 196 10.55 -1.34 -11.53
C VAL A 196 11.92 -1.49 -12.22
N PRO A 197 12.89 -2.19 -11.64
CA PRO A 197 14.23 -2.32 -12.22
C PRO A 197 14.18 -2.93 -13.62
N GLY A 198 15.04 -2.44 -14.52
CA GLY A 198 15.05 -2.80 -15.94
C GLY A 198 13.93 -2.18 -16.77
N THR A 199 12.96 -1.48 -16.17
CA THR A 199 11.82 -0.87 -16.88
C THR A 199 11.76 0.65 -16.66
N SER A 200 11.53 1.41 -17.73
CA SER A 200 11.29 2.86 -17.65
C SER A 200 9.99 3.19 -16.91
N SER A 201 9.97 4.24 -16.10
CA SER A 201 8.75 4.71 -15.42
C SER A 201 7.58 4.96 -16.38
N ARG A 202 7.85 5.44 -17.61
CA ARG A 202 6.83 5.58 -18.66
C ARG A 202 6.09 4.27 -18.96
N ARG A 203 6.81 3.18 -19.27
CA ARG A 203 6.19 1.87 -19.54
C ARG A 203 5.41 1.30 -18.36
N VAL A 204 5.88 1.52 -17.13
CA VAL A 204 5.16 1.10 -15.91
C VAL A 204 3.86 1.87 -15.78
N TRP A 205 3.92 3.20 -15.94
CA TRP A 205 2.78 4.10 -15.91
C TRP A 205 1.75 3.76 -17.01
N GLU A 206 2.18 3.62 -18.27
CA GLU A 206 1.34 3.19 -19.41
C GLU A 206 0.63 1.85 -19.19
N TYR A 207 1.22 0.94 -18.38
CA TYR A 207 0.58 -0.32 -18.03
C TYR A 207 -0.38 -0.22 -16.84
N VAL A 208 -0.07 0.59 -15.84
CA VAL A 208 -1.00 0.83 -14.73
C VAL A 208 -2.23 1.62 -15.21
N GLN A 209 -2.08 2.49 -16.22
CA GLN A 209 -3.21 3.15 -16.89
C GLN A 209 -4.22 2.16 -17.50
N THR A 210 -3.87 0.89 -17.75
CA THR A 210 -4.83 -0.12 -18.25
C THR A 210 -5.66 -0.79 -17.16
N TYR A 211 -5.64 -0.25 -15.94
CA TYR A 211 -6.52 -0.65 -14.84
C TYR A 211 -7.57 0.43 -14.62
N GLY A 212 -8.82 0.03 -14.44
CA GLY A 212 -9.85 0.90 -13.89
C GLY A 212 -9.66 1.12 -12.39
N LYS A 213 -10.27 2.18 -11.86
CA LYS A 213 -10.31 2.52 -10.44
C LYS A 213 -8.92 2.72 -9.82
N VAL A 214 -8.00 3.39 -10.54
CA VAL A 214 -6.63 3.66 -10.06
C VAL A 214 -6.22 5.12 -10.26
N GLY A 215 -5.39 5.62 -9.35
CA GLY A 215 -4.54 6.76 -9.64
C GLY A 215 -3.19 6.29 -10.15
N VAL A 216 -2.66 6.95 -11.18
CA VAL A 216 -1.27 6.72 -11.60
C VAL A 216 -0.57 8.00 -12.06
N GLY A 217 0.47 8.35 -11.32
CA GLY A 217 1.28 9.55 -11.53
C GLY A 217 2.66 9.23 -12.08
N ARG A 218 3.05 9.83 -13.20
CA ARG A 218 4.41 9.68 -13.74
C ARG A 218 5.30 10.82 -13.26
N TYR A 219 6.44 10.48 -12.65
CA TYR A 219 7.44 11.45 -12.23
C TYR A 219 8.66 11.35 -13.17
N PRO A 220 8.70 12.05 -14.33
CA PRO A 220 9.83 11.99 -15.27
C PRO A 220 11.21 12.31 -14.69
N VAL A 221 11.33 13.24 -13.73
CA VAL A 221 12.62 13.71 -13.20
C VAL A 221 13.04 12.89 -11.97
N SER A 222 12.22 12.85 -10.93
CA SER A 222 12.42 11.95 -9.77
C SER A 222 12.37 10.46 -10.13
N GLY A 223 11.81 10.13 -11.30
CA GLY A 223 12.08 8.89 -12.01
C GLY A 223 11.26 7.67 -11.60
N PHE A 224 10.29 7.83 -10.70
CA PHE A 224 9.37 6.81 -10.20
C PHE A 224 7.96 6.90 -10.82
N VAL A 225 7.06 6.01 -10.39
CA VAL A 225 5.62 6.04 -10.70
C VAL A 225 4.84 5.95 -9.39
N HIS A 226 3.89 6.85 -9.17
CA HIS A 226 2.90 6.71 -8.10
C HIS A 226 1.77 5.78 -8.57
N VAL A 227 1.35 4.84 -7.73
CA VAL A 227 0.25 3.90 -8.00
C VAL A 227 -0.67 3.84 -6.79
N ASP A 228 -1.96 4.06 -6.98
CA ASP A 228 -2.96 3.96 -5.90
C ASP A 228 -4.32 3.41 -6.39
N VAL A 229 -5.15 2.96 -5.44
CA VAL A 229 -6.51 2.44 -5.71
C VAL A 229 -7.59 3.38 -5.17
N ARG A 230 -8.55 3.79 -6.02
CA ARG A 230 -9.53 4.86 -5.75
C ARG A 230 -10.82 4.66 -6.53
N ASN A 231 -11.93 5.28 -6.11
CA ASN A 231 -13.24 5.03 -6.74
C ASN A 231 -13.45 5.70 -8.11
N ALA A 232 -12.56 6.62 -8.52
CA ALA A 232 -12.54 7.19 -9.88
C ALA A 232 -11.11 7.35 -10.40
N SER A 233 -10.79 6.88 -11.62
CA SER A 233 -9.40 6.92 -12.13
C SER A 233 -8.89 8.33 -12.42
N PHE A 234 -7.61 8.56 -12.12
CA PHE A 234 -6.95 9.86 -12.30
C PHE A 234 -5.49 9.68 -12.73
N PHE A 235 -5.13 10.16 -13.93
CA PHE A 235 -3.80 10.01 -14.51
C PHE A 235 -3.11 11.37 -14.61
N TRP A 236 -1.84 11.46 -14.19
CA TRP A 236 -1.08 12.71 -14.20
C TRP A 236 0.40 12.51 -14.53
N GLU A 237 1.06 13.60 -14.91
CA GLU A 237 2.52 13.71 -14.86
C GLU A 237 2.91 14.86 -13.93
N ASP A 238 3.95 14.67 -13.12
CA ASP A 238 4.57 15.72 -12.30
C ASP A 238 6.03 15.90 -12.74
N VAL A 239 6.33 17.08 -13.30
CA VAL A 239 7.63 17.37 -13.91
C VAL A 239 8.62 18.02 -12.95
N SER A 240 8.27 18.13 -11.66
CA SER A 240 9.17 18.62 -10.60
C SER A 240 10.36 17.68 -10.37
N GLY A 241 11.47 18.26 -9.92
CA GLY A 241 12.65 17.53 -9.49
C GLY A 241 12.60 17.09 -8.02
N PRO A 242 13.50 16.21 -7.58
CA PRO A 242 13.57 15.76 -6.19
C PRO A 242 13.72 16.92 -5.21
N GLY A 243 12.78 17.05 -4.26
CA GLY A 243 12.77 18.14 -3.27
C GLY A 243 12.39 19.52 -3.82
N GLN A 244 11.98 19.62 -5.08
CA GLN A 244 11.44 20.85 -5.68
C GLN A 244 9.91 20.89 -5.47
N PRO A 245 9.27 22.07 -5.54
CA PRO A 245 7.80 22.16 -5.50
C PRO A 245 7.17 21.35 -6.63
N SER A 246 6.09 20.60 -6.33
CA SER A 246 5.34 19.84 -7.32
C SER A 246 4.82 20.75 -8.44
N CYS A 247 4.92 20.28 -9.68
CA CYS A 247 4.30 20.93 -10.83
C CYS A 247 3.71 19.84 -11.73
N TYR A 248 2.40 19.66 -11.63
CA TYR A 248 1.71 18.50 -12.20
C TYR A 248 0.44 18.88 -12.96
N TYR A 249 0.16 18.13 -14.02
CA TYR A 249 -1.02 18.30 -14.87
C TYR A 249 -1.72 16.95 -15.10
N GLN A 250 -3.04 17.00 -15.24
CA GLN A 250 -3.85 15.82 -15.56
C GLN A 250 -3.68 15.48 -17.05
N VAL A 251 -3.57 14.19 -17.36
CA VAL A 251 -3.48 13.66 -18.74
C VAL A 251 -4.51 12.55 -18.95
N ASP A 252 -4.71 12.15 -20.21
CA ASP A 252 -5.43 10.93 -20.61
C ASP A 252 -6.81 10.73 -19.95
N ARG A 253 -7.54 11.84 -19.69
CA ARG A 253 -8.81 11.85 -18.94
C ARG A 253 -9.90 10.95 -19.56
N ASP A 254 -9.95 10.85 -20.89
CA ASP A 254 -10.88 9.96 -21.58
C ASP A 254 -10.48 8.48 -21.52
N LEU A 255 -9.19 8.19 -21.38
CA LEU A 255 -8.68 6.84 -21.15
C LEU A 255 -8.98 6.39 -19.71
N ALA A 256 -8.77 7.28 -18.73
CA ALA A 256 -9.12 7.05 -17.33
C ALA A 256 -10.62 6.76 -17.16
N ARG A 257 -11.49 7.54 -17.83
CA ARG A 257 -12.94 7.29 -17.83
C ARG A 257 -13.28 5.95 -18.49
N ARG A 258 -12.69 5.62 -19.64
CA ARG A 258 -12.96 4.35 -20.32
C ARG A 258 -12.59 3.14 -19.45
N TYR A 259 -11.41 3.13 -18.84
CA TYR A 259 -11.02 2.00 -17.98
C TYR A 259 -11.85 1.90 -16.69
N ASP A 260 -12.45 3.01 -16.24
CA ASP A 260 -13.45 3.02 -15.17
C ASP A 260 -14.81 2.46 -15.59
N GLU A 261 -15.23 2.71 -16.83
CA GLU A 261 -16.46 2.18 -17.44
C GLU A 261 -16.31 0.68 -17.81
N GLU A 262 -15.11 0.26 -18.20
CA GLU A 262 -14.73 -1.13 -18.55
C GLU A 262 -14.20 -1.93 -17.33
N TYR A 263 -14.30 -1.42 -16.10
CA TYR A 263 -13.72 -2.05 -14.92
C TYR A 263 -14.47 -3.31 -14.45
N ASP A 264 -13.82 -4.47 -14.63
CA ASP A 264 -14.19 -5.74 -14.00
C ASP A 264 -13.18 -6.13 -12.90
N PRO A 265 -13.60 -6.32 -11.63
CA PRO A 265 -12.77 -6.87 -10.56
C PRO A 265 -12.05 -8.21 -10.89
N HIS A 266 -12.57 -9.02 -11.82
CA HIS A 266 -11.88 -10.24 -12.27
C HIS A 266 -10.54 -9.93 -12.97
N HIS A 267 -10.31 -8.70 -13.46
CA HIS A 267 -9.01 -8.26 -13.96
C HIS A 267 -7.95 -8.14 -12.84
N ASP A 268 -8.35 -8.05 -11.57
CA ASP A 268 -7.43 -8.02 -10.42
C ASP A 268 -7.26 -9.41 -9.76
N ASP A 269 -7.93 -10.45 -10.27
CA ASP A 269 -7.81 -11.82 -9.77
C ASP A 269 -6.52 -12.49 -10.30
N PRO A 270 -5.54 -12.86 -9.44
CA PRO A 270 -4.31 -13.53 -9.88
C PRO A 270 -4.56 -14.93 -10.46
N ARG A 271 -5.71 -15.58 -10.19
CA ARG A 271 -6.07 -16.89 -10.72
C ARG A 271 -6.17 -16.89 -12.25
N ARG A 272 -6.42 -15.73 -12.89
CA ARG A 272 -6.45 -15.59 -14.36
C ARG A 272 -5.10 -15.79 -15.05
N LEU A 273 -4.00 -15.91 -14.30
CA LEU A 273 -2.69 -16.20 -14.87
C LEU A 273 -2.66 -17.62 -15.44
N ARG A 274 -2.21 -17.75 -16.71
CA ARG A 274 -2.01 -19.06 -17.36
C ARG A 274 -1.28 -20.07 -16.47
N ALA A 275 -0.23 -19.65 -15.78
CA ALA A 275 0.55 -20.52 -14.88
C ALA A 275 -0.27 -21.14 -13.74
N TYR A 276 -1.35 -20.50 -13.29
CA TYR A 276 -2.29 -21.06 -12.29
C TYR A 276 -3.17 -22.16 -12.90
N HIS A 277 -3.73 -21.93 -14.09
CA HIS A 277 -4.48 -22.97 -14.83
C HIS A 277 -3.59 -24.16 -15.19
N ASP A 278 -2.39 -23.92 -15.73
CA ASP A 278 -1.41 -24.95 -16.06
C ASP A 278 -1.01 -25.78 -14.83
N TRP A 279 -0.93 -25.17 -13.64
CA TRP A 279 -0.67 -25.86 -12.36
C TRP A 279 -1.87 -26.70 -11.88
N GLN A 280 -3.09 -26.17 -11.92
CA GLN A 280 -4.29 -26.93 -11.52
C GLN A 280 -4.51 -28.15 -12.42
N GLU A 281 -4.24 -28.04 -13.73
CA GLU A 281 -4.23 -29.18 -14.64
C GLU A 281 -3.22 -30.26 -14.21
N GLN A 282 -1.98 -29.87 -13.89
CA GLN A 282 -0.95 -30.81 -13.44
C GLN A 282 -1.35 -31.51 -12.13
N ARG A 283 -1.90 -30.77 -11.17
CA ARG A 283 -2.43 -31.28 -9.90
C ARG A 283 -3.57 -32.28 -10.11
N ALA A 284 -4.48 -32.00 -11.04
CA ALA A 284 -5.58 -32.90 -11.40
C ALA A 284 -5.12 -34.13 -12.21
N LYS A 285 -4.02 -34.03 -12.96
CA LYS A 285 -3.36 -35.18 -13.64
C LYS A 285 -2.56 -36.05 -12.66
N GLN A 286 -2.07 -35.48 -11.55
CA GLN A 286 -1.39 -36.21 -10.47
C GLN A 286 -2.37 -37.00 -9.59
N ARG A 287 -3.52 -36.42 -9.21
CA ARG A 287 -4.56 -37.12 -8.42
C ARG A 287 -5.06 -38.39 -9.12
N ARG A 288 -5.47 -38.28 -10.39
CA ARG A 288 -5.90 -39.40 -11.28
C ARG A 288 -4.78 -40.40 -11.68
N ARG A 289 -3.67 -40.43 -10.95
CA ARG A 289 -2.60 -41.43 -11.02
C ARG A 289 -2.25 -42.04 -9.65
N ALA A 290 -2.91 -41.55 -8.58
CA ALA A 290 -2.82 -42.04 -7.21
C ALA A 290 -4.17 -42.65 -6.76
N ASP A 291 -5.27 -42.25 -7.41
CA ASP A 291 -6.55 -42.95 -7.49
C ASP A 291 -6.45 -44.15 -8.48
#